data_AF-A0A924BN34-F1
#
_entry.id   AF-A0A924BN34-F1
#
_cell.length_a   1.000
_cell.length_b   1.000
_cell.length_c   1.000
_cell.angle_alpha   90.00
_cell.angle_beta   90.00
_cell.angle_gamma   90.00
#
_symmetry.space_group_name_H-M   'P 1'
#
loop_
_entity.id
_entity.type
_entity.pdbx_description
1 polymer ?
#
loop_
_entity_poly.entity_id
_entity_poly.type
_entity_poly.pdbx_seq_one_letter_code
_entity_poly.pdbx_strand_id
1 'polypeptide(L)'
;RDPVEAQRSDRRTELSKVMEEAFKWFRLQLKTSAAADARAYIAKRGLSDTAQDRWEIGFAPDGWHNLQAAMKQKGIDDDVLVEAGLCARSDRGGEPYDRFRNRIIFPIRDSRGRAISLGGRAMDPADNAKYLNGPETVLFDKGRNLFNHAPAREAAGKGQPLIVAEGYMDVIALVEAGFTAAVAPLGTAVTEDQLRLMWRIHDEPIIALDGDKAGINAALRVVDLALPLLEAGKGLRFAVLPGGQDPDDLIKAQGAPAMQKVLDQAQPMVTLLWSRETDGRSFDSPERKAALDKTLRAAIARIADPSIRTHYGEAIKALRQDLFGTRARPTWQPQARRAPGTKFMAPPQPPLAATRVSALATGPVEDDLREAMILAILITHPTLIPQFESAVERMDLTGDGHQALRSVLLTHMDPATLEDRLRRAAPAALDALMQRPHVLTAPPVRNRADTQLATHCLAEELAKLDAGRGMRREIEDAVEDLSGLADEGLTWRLSQAAAARHRADQPPRAESADMGEDRAGMSNHLQSLINSRVWEKKKS
;
A
#
# COMPACT_ATOMS: atom_id res chain seq x y z
N ARG A 1 46.99 2.97 6.26
CA ARG A 1 46.17 1.87 5.71
C ARG A 1 46.69 0.58 6.29
N ASP A 2 45.82 -0.33 6.73
CA ASP A 2 46.21 -1.67 7.15
C ASP A 2 46.97 -2.37 6.00
N PRO A 3 48.16 -2.97 6.23
CA PRO A 3 48.92 -3.69 5.20
C PRO A 3 48.10 -4.76 4.45
N VAL A 4 47.16 -5.43 5.14
CA VAL A 4 46.32 -6.49 4.56
C VAL A 4 45.27 -5.89 3.62
N GLU A 5 44.69 -4.74 3.97
CA GLU A 5 43.77 -4.02 3.09
C GLU A 5 44.46 -3.46 1.85
N ALA A 6 45.70 -2.97 2.00
CA ALA A 6 46.51 -2.50 0.88
C ALA A 6 46.81 -3.64 -0.10
N GLN A 7 47.28 -4.79 0.39
CA GLN A 7 47.57 -5.96 -0.44
C GLN A 7 46.34 -6.50 -1.16
N ARG A 8 45.17 -6.55 -0.50
CA ARG A 8 43.90 -6.93 -1.13
C ARG A 8 43.47 -5.93 -2.22
N SER A 9 43.65 -4.63 -1.98
CA SER A 9 43.37 -3.58 -2.98
C SER A 9 44.27 -3.72 -4.20
N ASP A 10 45.55 -4.04 -4.01
CA ASP A 10 46.52 -4.22 -5.08
C ASP A 10 46.17 -5.45 -5.93
N ARG A 11 45.84 -6.60 -5.28
CA ARG A 11 45.41 -7.82 -6.00
C ARG A 11 44.13 -7.60 -6.79
N ARG A 12 43.13 -6.91 -6.24
CA ARG A 12 41.90 -6.56 -6.98
C ARG A 12 42.22 -5.69 -8.20
N THR A 13 43.15 -4.76 -8.07
CA THR A 13 43.55 -3.88 -9.18
C THR A 13 44.23 -4.68 -10.29
N GLU A 14 45.09 -5.62 -9.94
CA GLU A 14 45.72 -6.55 -10.88
C GLU A 14 44.68 -7.40 -11.62
N LEU A 15 43.77 -8.06 -10.91
CA LEU A 15 42.74 -8.90 -11.54
C LEU A 15 41.82 -8.09 -12.46
N SER A 16 41.44 -6.87 -12.07
CA SER A 16 40.66 -5.99 -12.95
C SER A 16 41.43 -5.64 -14.23
N LYS A 17 42.76 -5.42 -14.18
CA LYS A 17 43.58 -5.20 -15.39
C LYS A 17 43.57 -6.43 -16.30
N VAL A 18 43.67 -7.63 -15.73
CA VAL A 18 43.58 -8.89 -16.50
C VAL A 18 42.21 -9.02 -17.17
N MET A 19 41.13 -8.67 -16.47
CA MET A 19 39.78 -8.64 -17.04
C MET A 19 39.67 -7.65 -18.21
N GLU A 20 40.28 -6.45 -18.11
CA GLU A 20 40.33 -5.48 -19.23
C GLU A 20 41.09 -6.05 -20.44
N GLU A 21 42.21 -6.74 -20.22
CA GLU A 21 42.96 -7.40 -21.30
C GLU A 21 42.14 -8.49 -21.98
N ALA A 22 41.34 -9.23 -21.23
CA ALA A 22 40.39 -10.20 -21.77
C ALA A 22 39.28 -9.53 -22.58
N PHE A 23 38.69 -8.42 -22.11
CA PHE A 23 37.68 -7.67 -22.87
C PHE A 23 38.23 -7.16 -24.19
N LYS A 24 39.43 -6.57 -24.19
CA LYS A 24 40.12 -6.16 -25.43
C LYS A 24 40.28 -7.33 -26.38
N TRP A 25 40.67 -8.49 -25.88
CA TRP A 25 40.83 -9.69 -26.69
C TRP A 25 39.49 -10.15 -27.28
N PHE A 26 38.41 -10.27 -26.49
CA PHE A 26 37.09 -10.67 -26.99
C PHE A 26 36.56 -9.69 -28.04
N ARG A 27 36.78 -8.37 -27.88
CA ARG A 27 36.42 -7.37 -28.90
C ARG A 27 37.19 -7.55 -30.21
N LEU A 28 38.47 -7.92 -30.15
CA LEU A 28 39.25 -8.26 -31.33
C LEU A 28 38.72 -9.53 -32.00
N GLN A 29 38.36 -10.55 -31.21
CA GLN A 29 37.80 -11.80 -31.73
C GLN A 29 36.48 -11.58 -32.48
N LEU A 30 35.65 -10.62 -32.07
CA LEU A 30 34.42 -10.26 -32.77
C LEU A 30 34.67 -9.78 -34.22
N LYS A 31 35.88 -9.33 -34.55
CA LYS A 31 36.28 -8.86 -35.88
C LYS A 31 36.86 -9.97 -36.78
N THR A 32 37.05 -11.17 -36.25
CA THR A 32 37.64 -12.30 -37.00
C THR A 32 36.60 -13.04 -37.85
N SER A 33 37.04 -13.92 -38.75
CA SER A 33 36.14 -14.78 -39.53
C SER A 33 35.31 -15.72 -38.65
N ALA A 34 35.87 -16.19 -37.53
CA ALA A 34 35.18 -17.09 -36.59
C ALA A 34 33.92 -16.47 -35.94
N ALA A 35 33.82 -15.14 -35.93
CA ALA A 35 32.69 -14.42 -35.36
C ALA A 35 31.59 -14.08 -36.39
N ALA A 36 31.61 -14.67 -37.59
CA ALA A 36 30.64 -14.35 -38.65
C ALA A 36 29.18 -14.51 -38.18
N ASP A 37 28.84 -15.63 -37.57
CA ASP A 37 27.48 -15.89 -37.07
C ASP A 37 27.12 -14.99 -35.88
N ALA A 38 28.09 -14.68 -35.02
CA ALA A 38 27.91 -13.75 -33.91
C ALA A 38 27.56 -12.35 -34.42
N ARG A 39 28.29 -11.84 -35.41
CA ARG A 39 27.98 -10.54 -36.05
C ARG A 39 26.63 -10.56 -36.76
N ALA A 40 26.28 -11.65 -37.45
CA ALA A 40 24.98 -11.79 -38.09
C ALA A 40 23.84 -11.75 -37.05
N TYR A 41 24.02 -12.40 -35.90
CA TYR A 41 23.07 -12.34 -34.80
C TYR A 41 22.93 -10.93 -34.21
N ILE A 42 24.04 -10.25 -33.93
CA ILE A 42 24.09 -8.88 -33.40
C ILE A 42 23.40 -7.90 -34.35
N ALA A 43 23.67 -8.02 -35.66
CA ALA A 43 23.02 -7.22 -36.69
C ALA A 43 21.50 -7.48 -36.75
N LYS A 44 21.05 -8.74 -36.63
CA LYS A 44 19.63 -9.08 -36.56
C LYS A 44 18.94 -8.50 -35.32
N ARG A 45 19.69 -8.25 -34.24
CA ARG A 45 19.24 -7.55 -33.03
C ARG A 45 19.32 -6.01 -33.14
N GLY A 46 19.77 -5.46 -34.28
CA GLY A 46 19.77 -4.01 -34.51
C GLY A 46 20.90 -3.28 -33.81
N LEU A 47 21.93 -3.98 -33.33
CA LEU A 47 23.06 -3.38 -32.63
C LEU A 47 24.09 -2.85 -33.64
N SER A 48 24.06 -1.53 -33.86
CA SER A 48 25.01 -0.80 -34.70
C SER A 48 26.46 -0.97 -34.20
N ASP A 49 27.44 -0.70 -35.05
CA ASP A 49 28.86 -0.75 -34.65
C ASP A 49 29.16 0.23 -33.51
N THR A 50 28.51 1.39 -33.49
CA THR A 50 28.59 2.34 -32.39
C THR A 50 28.04 1.78 -31.08
N ALA A 51 26.94 1.02 -31.13
CA ALA A 51 26.41 0.33 -29.97
C ALA A 51 27.36 -0.79 -29.52
N GLN A 52 27.90 -1.59 -30.45
CA GLN A 52 28.87 -2.63 -30.15
C GLN A 52 30.11 -2.06 -29.44
N ASP A 53 30.63 -0.92 -29.88
CA ASP A 53 31.76 -0.26 -29.23
C ASP A 53 31.41 0.32 -27.86
N ARG A 54 30.24 0.95 -27.72
CA ARG A 54 29.74 1.50 -26.45
C ARG A 54 29.60 0.42 -25.38
N TRP A 55 29.02 -0.72 -25.76
CA TRP A 55 28.77 -1.86 -24.89
C TRP A 55 29.97 -2.81 -24.80
N GLU A 56 31.05 -2.50 -25.52
CA GLU A 56 32.28 -3.29 -25.57
C GLU A 56 32.01 -4.75 -25.93
N ILE A 57 31.04 -4.99 -26.82
CA ILE A 57 30.61 -6.33 -27.20
C ILE A 57 31.78 -7.10 -27.80
N GLY A 58 31.98 -8.32 -27.32
CA GLY A 58 33.03 -9.21 -27.78
C GLY A 58 32.49 -10.55 -28.23
N PHE A 59 33.40 -11.43 -28.65
CA PHE A 59 33.09 -12.82 -28.98
C PHE A 59 34.14 -13.75 -28.39
N ALA A 60 33.69 -14.80 -27.71
CA ALA A 60 34.51 -15.94 -27.34
C ALA A 60 34.40 -17.00 -28.45
N PRO A 61 35.46 -17.26 -29.23
CA PRO A 61 35.46 -18.31 -30.23
C PRO A 61 35.21 -19.68 -29.63
N ASP A 62 34.80 -20.63 -30.47
CA ASP A 62 34.79 -22.04 -30.05
C ASP A 62 36.21 -22.56 -29.84
N GLY A 63 36.39 -23.43 -28.85
CA GLY A 63 37.70 -23.96 -28.44
C GLY A 63 37.99 -23.76 -26.95
N TRP A 64 38.77 -24.69 -26.38
CA TRP A 64 38.96 -24.81 -24.93
C TRP A 64 40.02 -23.89 -24.32
N HIS A 65 40.94 -23.34 -25.10
CA HIS A 65 42.13 -22.65 -24.60
C HIS A 65 42.49 -21.38 -25.41
N ASN A 66 41.53 -20.78 -26.10
CA ASN A 66 41.76 -19.63 -26.97
C ASN A 66 42.20 -18.39 -26.18
N LEU A 67 41.42 -18.02 -25.15
CA LEU A 67 41.72 -16.90 -24.27
C LEU A 67 42.95 -17.22 -23.43
N GLN A 68 43.01 -18.41 -22.81
CA GLN A 68 44.14 -18.83 -21.99
C GLN A 68 45.46 -18.72 -22.74
N ALA A 69 45.56 -19.28 -23.96
CA ALA A 69 46.77 -19.17 -24.77
C ALA A 69 47.14 -17.72 -25.10
N ALA A 70 46.15 -16.88 -25.44
CA ALA A 70 46.38 -15.47 -25.76
C ALA A 70 46.86 -14.64 -24.55
N MET A 71 46.33 -14.93 -23.36
CA MET A 71 46.74 -14.27 -22.11
C MET A 71 48.13 -14.76 -21.65
N LYS A 72 48.43 -16.04 -21.83
CA LYS A 72 49.75 -16.61 -21.53
C LYS A 72 50.86 -16.00 -22.39
N GLN A 73 50.58 -15.71 -23.67
CA GLN A 73 51.50 -14.96 -24.54
C GLN A 73 51.76 -13.53 -24.07
N LYS A 74 50.85 -12.94 -23.27
CA LYS A 74 51.02 -11.63 -22.61
C LYS A 74 51.72 -11.74 -21.25
N GLY A 75 52.17 -12.93 -20.85
CA GLY A 75 52.82 -13.17 -19.56
C GLY A 75 51.85 -13.19 -18.37
N ILE A 76 50.56 -13.49 -18.61
CA ILE A 76 49.56 -13.63 -17.54
C ILE A 76 49.47 -15.11 -17.17
N ASP A 77 49.69 -15.42 -15.89
CA ASP A 77 49.65 -16.79 -15.37
C ASP A 77 48.23 -17.36 -15.31
N ASP A 78 48.13 -18.67 -15.53
CA ASP A 78 46.85 -19.41 -15.53
C ASP A 78 46.08 -19.27 -14.21
N ASP A 79 46.78 -19.22 -13.07
CA ASP A 79 46.17 -19.05 -11.76
C ASP A 79 45.47 -17.68 -11.62
N VAL A 80 46.02 -16.64 -12.25
CA VAL A 80 45.42 -15.29 -12.26
C VAL A 80 44.15 -15.30 -13.13
N LEU A 81 44.15 -16.03 -14.24
CA LEU A 81 42.97 -16.19 -15.10
C LEU A 81 41.84 -16.96 -14.41
N VAL A 82 42.19 -17.99 -13.64
CA VAL A 82 41.24 -18.74 -12.81
C VAL A 82 40.68 -17.86 -11.69
N GLU A 83 41.52 -17.10 -10.99
CA GLU A 83 41.07 -16.19 -9.93
C GLU A 83 40.18 -15.06 -10.45
N ALA A 84 40.47 -14.55 -11.65
CA ALA A 84 39.62 -13.58 -12.35
C ALA A 84 38.31 -14.20 -12.88
N GLY A 85 38.16 -15.53 -12.84
CA GLY A 85 36.96 -16.23 -13.30
C GLY A 85 36.86 -16.40 -14.82
N LEU A 86 37.93 -16.09 -15.56
CA LEU A 86 38.02 -16.21 -17.02
C LEU A 86 38.26 -17.66 -17.46
N CYS A 87 39.04 -18.39 -16.68
CA CYS A 87 39.29 -19.83 -16.86
C CYS A 87 38.68 -20.64 -15.69
N ALA A 88 38.52 -21.94 -15.93
CA ALA A 88 38.12 -22.91 -14.91
C ALA A 88 39.20 -24.01 -14.82
N ARG A 89 39.45 -24.50 -13.60
CA ARG A 89 40.34 -25.65 -13.41
C ARG A 89 39.67 -26.92 -13.96
N SER A 90 40.47 -27.81 -14.51
CA SER A 90 40.00 -29.14 -14.94
C SER A 90 39.85 -30.06 -13.73
N ASP A 91 38.67 -30.67 -13.57
CA ASP A 91 38.42 -31.68 -12.54
C ASP A 91 39.25 -32.96 -12.75
N ARG A 92 39.78 -33.14 -13.97
CA ARG A 92 40.59 -34.31 -14.37
C ARG A 92 42.10 -34.07 -14.26
N GLY A 93 42.53 -32.96 -13.65
CA GLY A 93 43.94 -32.63 -13.45
C GLY A 93 44.69 -32.13 -14.70
N GLY A 94 43.95 -31.70 -15.73
CA GLY A 94 44.53 -31.07 -16.94
C GLY A 94 44.71 -29.56 -16.81
N GLU A 95 45.20 -28.93 -17.88
CA GLU A 95 45.33 -27.46 -17.96
C GLU A 95 43.97 -26.76 -17.75
N PRO A 96 43.96 -25.56 -17.15
CA PRO A 96 42.76 -24.73 -17.08
C PRO A 96 42.20 -24.44 -18.46
N TYR A 97 40.88 -24.37 -18.55
CA TYR A 97 40.16 -24.14 -19.80
C TYR A 97 39.32 -22.88 -19.74
N ASP A 98 39.07 -22.28 -20.90
CA ASP A 98 38.26 -21.08 -21.06
C ASP A 98 36.83 -21.34 -20.60
N ARG A 99 36.33 -20.51 -19.68
CA ARG A 99 34.95 -20.64 -19.18
C ARG A 99 33.91 -20.30 -20.26
N PHE A 100 34.23 -19.34 -21.11
CA PHE A 100 33.36 -18.84 -22.17
C PHE A 100 33.88 -19.31 -23.52
N ARG A 101 33.02 -20.01 -24.27
CA ARG A 101 33.32 -20.59 -25.58
C ARG A 101 32.09 -20.46 -26.45
N ASN A 102 32.29 -20.19 -27.72
CA ASN A 102 31.22 -20.00 -28.70
C ASN A 102 30.08 -19.06 -28.23
N ARG A 103 30.46 -17.89 -27.68
CA ARG A 103 29.54 -16.96 -27.00
C ARG A 103 29.77 -15.51 -27.38
N ILE A 104 28.69 -14.74 -27.55
CA ILE A 104 28.75 -13.27 -27.56
C ILE A 104 28.97 -12.80 -26.14
N ILE A 105 29.94 -11.91 -25.94
CA ILE A 105 30.41 -11.47 -24.63
C ILE A 105 29.88 -10.07 -24.31
N PHE A 106 29.35 -9.93 -23.09
CA PHE A 106 28.84 -8.70 -22.50
C PHE A 106 29.69 -8.34 -21.27
N PRO A 107 30.59 -7.35 -21.36
CA PRO A 107 31.39 -6.89 -20.22
C PRO A 107 30.53 -6.42 -19.03
N ILE A 108 30.92 -6.79 -17.81
CA ILE A 108 30.29 -6.32 -16.57
C ILE A 108 31.30 -5.44 -15.82
N ARG A 109 30.87 -4.20 -15.54
CA ARG A 109 31.66 -3.18 -14.85
C ARG A 109 31.03 -2.81 -13.50
N ASP A 110 31.87 -2.47 -12.53
CA ASP A 110 31.39 -1.99 -11.22
C ASP A 110 30.87 -0.54 -11.28
N SER A 111 30.42 -0.02 -10.13
CA SER A 111 29.93 1.36 -10.00
C SER A 111 30.98 2.46 -10.25
N ARG A 112 32.26 2.10 -10.38
CA ARG A 112 33.39 2.97 -10.74
C ARG A 112 33.88 2.72 -12.17
N GLY A 113 33.21 1.85 -12.93
CA GLY A 113 33.55 1.51 -14.31
C GLY A 113 34.67 0.49 -14.47
N ARG A 114 35.14 -0.16 -13.39
CA ARG A 114 36.21 -1.18 -13.49
C ARG A 114 35.65 -2.49 -13.98
N ALA A 115 36.38 -3.19 -14.85
CA ALA A 115 36.05 -4.56 -15.25
C ALA A 115 36.07 -5.52 -14.06
N ILE A 116 34.95 -6.22 -13.83
CA ILE A 116 34.80 -7.15 -12.70
C ILE A 116 34.36 -8.55 -13.12
N SER A 117 33.61 -8.70 -14.22
CA SER A 117 33.10 -9.97 -14.70
C SER A 117 32.57 -9.82 -16.13
N LEU A 118 32.00 -10.87 -16.70
CA LEU A 118 31.34 -10.81 -18.00
C LEU A 118 30.17 -11.79 -18.07
N GLY A 119 29.21 -11.47 -18.92
CA GLY A 119 28.14 -12.34 -19.38
C GLY A 119 28.44 -12.91 -20.77
N GLY A 120 27.86 -14.05 -21.10
CA GLY A 120 28.08 -14.73 -22.37
C GLY A 120 26.80 -15.37 -22.90
N ARG A 121 26.32 -14.94 -24.07
CA ARG A 121 25.19 -15.56 -24.77
C ARG A 121 25.68 -16.67 -25.71
N ALA A 122 25.17 -17.88 -25.55
CA ALA A 122 25.49 -19.00 -26.43
C ALA A 122 25.08 -18.73 -27.88
N MET A 123 25.96 -19.09 -28.82
CA MET A 123 25.62 -19.12 -30.24
C MET A 123 24.93 -20.41 -30.64
N ASP A 124 25.32 -21.53 -30.02
CA ASP A 124 24.68 -22.83 -30.20
C ASP A 124 23.40 -22.92 -29.34
N PRO A 125 22.20 -23.11 -29.95
CA PRO A 125 20.96 -23.33 -29.22
C PRO A 125 20.95 -24.60 -28.35
N ALA A 126 21.80 -25.59 -28.64
CA ALA A 126 21.91 -26.83 -27.89
C ALA A 126 22.83 -26.72 -26.66
N ASP A 127 23.52 -25.59 -26.47
CA ASP A 127 24.32 -25.34 -25.29
C ASP A 127 23.43 -25.34 -24.03
N ASN A 128 23.93 -25.95 -22.97
CA ASN A 128 23.29 -26.15 -21.68
C ASN A 128 22.81 -24.86 -21.00
N ALA A 129 23.32 -23.68 -21.38
CA ALA A 129 22.76 -22.40 -20.93
C ALA A 129 22.79 -21.31 -22.00
N LYS A 130 21.59 -20.78 -22.35
CA LYS A 130 21.42 -19.64 -23.28
C LYS A 130 22.26 -18.42 -22.89
N TYR A 131 22.29 -18.08 -21.60
CA TYR A 131 23.15 -17.06 -21.02
C TYR A 131 23.98 -17.67 -19.87
N LEU A 132 25.25 -17.28 -19.80
CA LEU A 132 26.18 -17.67 -18.75
C LEU A 132 26.80 -16.40 -18.16
N ASN A 133 26.82 -16.30 -16.83
CA ASN A 133 27.50 -15.22 -16.13
C ASN A 133 28.81 -15.73 -15.55
N GLY A 134 29.80 -14.84 -15.42
CA GLY A 134 31.05 -15.14 -14.72
C GLY A 134 30.78 -15.69 -13.30
N PRO A 135 31.70 -16.50 -12.75
CA PRO A 135 31.56 -17.06 -11.41
C PRO A 135 31.70 -15.97 -10.34
N GLU A 136 31.36 -16.29 -9.09
CA GLU A 136 31.74 -15.44 -7.95
C GLU A 136 33.27 -15.34 -7.88
N THR A 137 33.78 -14.13 -7.68
CA THR A 137 35.23 -13.87 -7.53
C THR A 137 35.44 -12.77 -6.49
N VAL A 138 36.70 -12.49 -6.13
CA VAL A 138 36.99 -11.32 -5.29
C VAL A 138 36.58 -10.00 -5.97
N LEU A 139 36.52 -9.95 -7.30
CA LEU A 139 36.07 -8.77 -8.03
C LEU A 139 34.55 -8.67 -8.12
N PHE A 140 33.87 -9.80 -8.18
CA PHE A 140 32.47 -9.88 -8.61
C PHE A 140 31.63 -10.72 -7.65
N ASP A 141 30.62 -10.04 -7.10
CA ASP A 141 29.53 -10.64 -6.34
C ASP A 141 28.22 -10.43 -7.12
N LYS A 142 27.60 -11.50 -7.61
CA LYS A 142 26.36 -11.38 -8.41
C LYS A 142 25.25 -10.69 -7.64
N GLY A 143 25.12 -11.00 -6.36
CA GLY A 143 24.08 -10.49 -5.48
C GLY A 143 24.30 -9.04 -5.05
N ARG A 144 25.43 -8.41 -5.39
CA ARG A 144 25.75 -7.03 -5.01
C ARG A 144 26.05 -6.11 -6.18
N ASN A 145 25.86 -6.60 -7.40
CA ASN A 145 26.11 -5.84 -8.62
C ASN A 145 24.90 -5.87 -9.55
N LEU A 146 24.78 -4.83 -10.36
CA LEU A 146 23.78 -4.68 -11.40
C LEU A 146 24.51 -4.41 -12.72
N PHE A 147 24.02 -4.99 -13.81
CA PHE A 147 24.46 -4.62 -15.14
C PHE A 147 24.12 -3.15 -15.42
N ASN A 148 25.02 -2.45 -16.13
CA ASN A 148 24.87 -1.03 -16.50
C ASN A 148 24.69 -0.05 -15.31
N HIS A 149 25.17 -0.40 -14.11
CA HIS A 149 24.98 0.41 -12.91
C HIS A 149 25.46 1.87 -13.04
N ALA A 150 26.72 2.10 -13.43
CA ALA A 150 27.30 3.45 -13.39
C ALA A 150 26.62 4.41 -14.40
N PRO A 151 26.42 4.04 -15.68
CA PRO A 151 25.69 4.88 -16.62
C PRO A 151 24.24 5.10 -16.19
N ALA A 152 23.57 4.07 -15.68
CA ALA A 152 22.19 4.21 -15.22
C ALA A 152 22.06 5.18 -14.04
N ARG A 153 23.01 5.15 -13.09
CA ARG A 153 23.07 6.11 -11.98
C ARG A 153 23.23 7.55 -12.47
N GLU A 154 24.10 7.77 -13.45
CA GLU A 154 24.29 9.10 -14.04
C GLU A 154 23.02 9.60 -14.73
N ALA A 155 22.36 8.74 -15.51
CA ALA A 155 21.12 9.08 -16.19
C ALA A 155 19.96 9.35 -15.21
N ALA A 156 19.85 8.54 -14.15
CA ALA A 156 18.86 8.75 -13.10
C ALA A 156 19.08 10.07 -12.34
N GLY A 157 20.34 10.42 -12.07
CA GLY A 157 20.70 11.72 -11.49
C GLY A 157 20.36 12.93 -12.39
N LYS A 158 20.16 12.71 -13.69
CA LYS A 158 19.67 13.71 -14.66
C LYS A 158 18.14 13.72 -14.80
N GLY A 159 17.43 12.96 -13.96
CA GLY A 159 15.96 12.96 -13.87
C GLY A 159 15.27 11.85 -14.67
N GLN A 160 16.00 10.90 -15.27
CA GLN A 160 15.36 9.73 -15.88
C GLN A 160 14.89 8.73 -14.81
N PRO A 161 13.73 8.07 -14.97
CA PRO A 161 13.32 6.99 -14.08
C PRO A 161 14.27 5.81 -14.22
N LEU A 162 14.60 5.15 -13.11
CA LEU A 162 15.37 3.90 -13.15
C LEU A 162 14.48 2.74 -13.58
N ILE A 163 14.83 2.09 -14.68
CA ILE A 163 14.16 0.90 -15.20
C ILE A 163 15.01 -0.33 -14.86
N VAL A 164 14.38 -1.36 -14.30
CA VAL A 164 15.00 -2.64 -13.99
C VAL A 164 14.42 -3.68 -14.94
N ALA A 165 15.22 -4.15 -15.89
CA ALA A 165 14.85 -5.20 -16.83
C ALA A 165 15.45 -6.56 -16.41
N GLU A 166 15.05 -7.64 -17.08
CA GLU A 166 15.50 -8.99 -16.73
C GLU A 166 16.93 -9.29 -17.18
N GLY A 167 17.31 -8.90 -18.40
CA GLY A 167 18.57 -9.30 -19.01
C GLY A 167 19.39 -8.19 -19.65
N TYR A 168 20.59 -8.58 -20.11
CA TYR A 168 21.53 -7.67 -20.81
C TYR A 168 20.92 -7.04 -22.04
N MET A 169 20.26 -7.85 -22.86
CA MET A 169 19.69 -7.41 -24.13
C MET A 169 18.56 -6.41 -23.93
N ASP A 170 17.75 -6.59 -22.89
CA ASP A 170 16.67 -5.67 -22.54
C ASP A 170 17.23 -4.31 -22.12
N VAL A 171 18.25 -4.32 -21.26
CA VAL A 171 18.95 -3.09 -20.87
C VAL A 171 19.57 -2.41 -22.08
N ILE A 172 20.25 -3.15 -22.96
CA ILE A 172 20.83 -2.59 -24.17
C ILE A 172 19.73 -1.97 -25.04
N ALA A 173 18.64 -2.69 -25.32
CA ALA A 173 17.53 -2.21 -26.13
C ALA A 173 16.88 -0.95 -25.54
N LEU A 174 16.63 -0.93 -24.23
CA LEU A 174 16.10 0.24 -23.51
C LEU A 174 17.01 1.46 -23.69
N VAL A 175 18.31 1.28 -23.43
CA VAL A 175 19.27 2.38 -23.48
C VAL A 175 19.47 2.89 -24.91
N GLU A 176 19.54 2.01 -25.91
CA GLU A 176 19.63 2.40 -27.33
C GLU A 176 18.34 3.08 -27.81
N ALA A 177 17.18 2.78 -27.19
CA ALA A 177 15.92 3.48 -27.42
C ALA A 177 15.79 4.81 -26.65
N GLY A 178 16.80 5.22 -25.87
CA GLY A 178 16.84 6.49 -25.14
C GLY A 178 16.49 6.40 -23.65
N PHE A 179 16.11 5.22 -23.15
CA PHE A 179 15.88 4.95 -21.74
C PHE A 179 17.19 4.60 -21.04
N THR A 180 18.06 5.60 -20.89
CA THR A 180 19.46 5.39 -20.51
C THR A 180 19.67 5.02 -19.04
N ALA A 181 18.69 5.28 -18.17
CA ALA A 181 18.64 4.82 -16.80
C ALA A 181 18.06 3.40 -16.68
N ALA A 182 18.72 2.39 -17.28
CA ALA A 182 18.28 0.99 -17.22
C ALA A 182 19.36 0.07 -16.64
N VAL A 183 18.95 -0.89 -15.81
CA VAL A 183 19.81 -1.89 -15.17
C VAL A 183 19.18 -3.28 -15.22
N ALA A 184 20.00 -4.32 -15.04
CA ALA A 184 19.51 -5.69 -14.88
C ALA A 184 20.26 -6.41 -13.73
N PRO A 185 19.58 -7.27 -12.95
CA PRO A 185 20.24 -8.16 -12.02
C PRO A 185 21.09 -9.19 -12.76
N LEU A 186 22.17 -9.66 -12.12
CA LEU A 186 23.15 -10.58 -12.71
C LEU A 186 22.96 -12.03 -12.24
N GLY A 187 21.79 -12.33 -11.68
CA GLY A 187 21.43 -13.63 -11.13
C GLY A 187 19.97 -13.97 -11.43
N THR A 188 19.50 -15.12 -10.95
CA THR A 188 18.14 -15.63 -11.22
C THR A 188 17.05 -14.91 -10.43
N ALA A 189 17.40 -14.26 -9.32
CA ALA A 189 16.49 -13.48 -8.50
C ALA A 189 17.18 -12.21 -7.98
N VAL A 190 16.40 -11.15 -7.82
CA VAL A 190 16.85 -9.92 -7.16
C VAL A 190 17.15 -10.21 -5.69
N THR A 191 18.30 -9.75 -5.21
CA THR A 191 18.71 -9.86 -3.80
C THR A 191 18.37 -8.59 -3.01
N GLU A 192 18.38 -8.67 -1.68
CA GLU A 192 18.25 -7.49 -0.82
C GLU A 192 19.31 -6.42 -1.14
N ASP A 193 20.57 -6.83 -1.30
CA ASP A 193 21.67 -5.91 -1.62
C ASP A 193 21.45 -5.20 -2.96
N GLN A 194 20.93 -5.91 -3.98
CA GLN A 194 20.56 -5.32 -5.26
C GLN A 194 19.38 -4.36 -5.14
N LEU A 195 18.34 -4.72 -4.36
CA LEU A 195 17.19 -3.83 -4.14
C LEU A 195 17.64 -2.52 -3.45
N ARG A 196 18.48 -2.63 -2.41
CA ARG A 196 19.09 -1.46 -1.77
C ARG A 196 19.96 -0.65 -2.74
N LEU A 197 20.66 -1.32 -3.65
CA LEU A 197 21.44 -0.65 -4.69
C LEU A 197 20.55 0.12 -5.68
N MET A 198 19.42 -0.45 -6.09
CA MET A 198 18.42 0.24 -6.92
C MET A 198 17.88 1.48 -6.21
N TRP A 199 17.54 1.38 -4.91
CA TRP A 199 17.08 2.52 -4.10
C TRP A 199 18.14 3.59 -3.83
N ARG A 200 19.42 3.25 -3.95
CA ARG A 200 20.51 4.26 -3.93
C ARG A 200 20.63 5.01 -5.26
N ILE A 201 20.16 4.42 -6.36
CA ILE A 201 20.16 5.06 -7.68
C ILE A 201 18.91 5.93 -7.85
N HIS A 202 17.74 5.41 -7.46
CA HIS A 202 16.45 6.10 -7.61
C HIS A 202 15.48 5.69 -6.51
N ASP A 203 14.70 6.63 -6.00
CA ASP A 203 13.79 6.42 -4.86
C ASP A 203 12.64 5.45 -5.17
N GLU A 204 12.13 5.47 -6.40
CA GLU A 204 11.03 4.60 -6.86
C GLU A 204 11.36 3.93 -8.21
N PRO A 205 12.19 2.87 -8.26
CA PRO A 205 12.52 2.16 -9.50
C PRO A 205 11.30 1.48 -10.14
N ILE A 206 11.30 1.41 -11.47
CA ILE A 206 10.29 0.71 -12.28
C ILE A 206 10.84 -0.66 -12.68
N ILE A 207 10.24 -1.74 -12.17
CA ILE A 207 10.53 -3.10 -12.58
C ILE A 207 9.74 -3.41 -13.87
N ALA A 208 10.44 -3.58 -14.99
CA ALA A 208 9.86 -4.01 -16.25
C ALA A 208 9.71 -5.53 -16.24
N LEU A 209 8.48 -6.01 -16.36
CA LEU A 209 8.12 -7.42 -16.24
C LEU A 209 7.73 -7.97 -17.61
N ASP A 210 8.32 -9.10 -17.95
CA ASP A 210 7.84 -9.89 -19.08
C ASP A 210 6.37 -10.25 -18.85
N GLY A 211 5.56 -10.13 -19.90
CA GLY A 211 4.10 -10.32 -19.83
C GLY A 211 3.64 -11.77 -19.60
N ASP A 212 4.54 -12.65 -19.16
CA ASP A 212 4.30 -14.07 -18.93
C ASP A 212 4.15 -14.42 -17.44
N LYS A 213 3.83 -15.67 -17.15
CA LYS A 213 3.67 -16.13 -15.75
C LYS A 213 4.99 -16.14 -14.97
N ALA A 214 6.12 -16.33 -15.64
CA ALA A 214 7.42 -16.40 -14.99
C ALA A 214 7.87 -15.01 -14.52
N GLY A 215 7.73 -13.99 -15.37
CA GLY A 215 7.99 -12.58 -15.09
C GLY A 215 7.11 -12.06 -13.95
N ILE A 216 5.80 -12.35 -13.98
CA ILE A 216 4.89 -12.00 -12.87
C ILE A 216 5.34 -12.68 -11.56
N ASN A 217 5.66 -13.97 -11.58
CA ASN A 217 6.14 -14.66 -10.38
C ASN A 217 7.47 -14.10 -9.86
N ALA A 218 8.37 -13.65 -10.74
CA ALA A 218 9.59 -12.96 -10.36
C ALA A 218 9.30 -11.62 -9.68
N ALA A 219 8.37 -10.85 -10.23
CA ALA A 219 7.90 -9.59 -9.64
C ALA A 219 7.38 -9.79 -8.21
N LEU A 220 6.54 -10.81 -8.00
CA LEU A 220 5.97 -11.09 -6.69
C LEU A 220 7.04 -11.48 -5.66
N ARG A 221 8.12 -12.16 -6.08
CA ARG A 221 9.28 -12.39 -5.20
C ARG A 221 9.98 -11.08 -4.83
N VAL A 222 10.07 -10.12 -5.76
CA VAL A 222 10.61 -8.78 -5.47
C VAL A 222 9.69 -8.03 -4.51
N VAL A 223 8.36 -8.12 -4.65
CA VAL A 223 7.40 -7.56 -3.69
C VAL A 223 7.64 -8.14 -2.30
N ASP A 224 7.73 -9.46 -2.19
CA ASP A 224 7.97 -10.13 -0.92
C ASP A 224 9.32 -9.76 -0.30
N LEU A 225 10.36 -9.56 -1.12
CA LEU A 225 11.66 -9.06 -0.66
C LEU A 225 11.57 -7.61 -0.17
N ALA A 226 10.83 -6.76 -0.87
CA ALA A 226 10.76 -5.33 -0.62
C ALA A 226 9.95 -4.97 0.63
N LEU A 227 8.86 -5.70 0.92
CA LEU A 227 7.95 -5.40 2.04
C LEU A 227 8.68 -5.08 3.37
N PRO A 228 9.58 -5.94 3.90
CA PRO A 228 10.28 -5.65 5.15
C PRO A 228 11.35 -4.55 5.06
N LEU A 229 11.71 -4.13 3.84
CA LEU A 229 12.80 -3.20 3.57
C LEU A 229 12.29 -1.80 3.18
N LEU A 230 10.97 -1.61 3.06
CA LEU A 230 10.39 -0.32 2.72
C LEU A 230 10.73 0.74 3.77
N GLU A 231 11.15 1.90 3.26
CA GLU A 231 11.47 3.09 4.02
C GLU A 231 10.71 4.29 3.42
N ALA A 232 10.49 5.34 4.19
CA ALA A 232 9.76 6.51 3.69
C ALA A 232 10.47 7.10 2.46
N GLY A 233 9.73 7.26 1.37
CA GLY A 233 10.26 7.71 0.08
C GLY A 233 10.90 6.61 -0.77
N LYS A 234 11.07 5.38 -0.27
CA LYS A 234 11.56 4.23 -1.06
C LYS A 234 10.40 3.35 -1.49
N GLY A 235 10.18 3.25 -2.80
CA GLY A 235 9.06 2.52 -3.38
C GLY A 235 9.47 1.67 -4.58
N LEU A 236 8.50 0.96 -5.15
CA LEU A 236 8.66 0.22 -6.40
C LEU A 236 7.41 0.40 -7.26
N ARG A 237 7.63 0.50 -8.57
CA ARG A 237 6.59 0.38 -9.59
C ARG A 237 6.85 -0.83 -10.47
N PHE A 238 5.79 -1.34 -11.08
CA PHE A 238 5.85 -2.49 -11.96
C PHE A 238 5.18 -2.16 -13.29
N ALA A 239 5.93 -2.31 -14.39
CA ALA A 239 5.45 -2.15 -15.74
C ALA A 239 5.32 -3.54 -16.36
N VAL A 240 4.08 -3.99 -16.61
CA VAL A 240 3.82 -5.31 -17.23
C VAL A 240 3.78 -5.13 -18.73
N LEU A 241 4.65 -5.85 -19.45
CA LEU A 241 4.70 -5.78 -20.90
C LEU A 241 3.56 -6.58 -21.55
N PRO A 242 3.07 -6.15 -22.73
CA PRO A 242 1.97 -6.83 -23.41
C PRO A 242 2.42 -8.15 -24.04
N GLY A 243 1.54 -9.15 -24.03
CA GLY A 243 1.66 -10.34 -24.90
C GLY A 243 2.90 -11.20 -24.69
N GLY A 244 3.43 -11.26 -23.46
CA GLY A 244 4.63 -12.04 -23.14
C GLY A 244 5.92 -11.51 -23.79
N GLN A 245 5.92 -10.26 -24.23
CA GLN A 245 7.10 -9.59 -24.78
C GLN A 245 8.05 -9.15 -23.66
N ASP A 246 9.34 -9.13 -23.97
CA ASP A 246 10.38 -8.45 -23.20
C ASP A 246 10.62 -7.02 -23.76
N PRO A 247 11.38 -6.15 -23.07
CA PRO A 247 11.65 -4.80 -23.56
C PRO A 247 12.33 -4.76 -24.94
N ASP A 248 13.24 -5.69 -25.24
CA ASP A 248 13.89 -5.78 -26.56
C ASP A 248 12.86 -6.05 -27.67
N ASP A 249 12.01 -7.06 -27.50
CA ASP A 249 10.98 -7.45 -28.44
C ASP A 249 9.94 -6.33 -28.65
N LEU A 250 9.48 -5.66 -27.58
CA LEU A 250 8.52 -4.56 -27.67
C LEU A 250 9.11 -3.36 -28.42
N ILE A 251 10.33 -2.93 -28.07
CA ILE A 251 11.01 -1.81 -28.72
C ILE A 251 11.27 -2.12 -30.20
N LYS A 252 11.70 -3.35 -30.50
CA LYS A 252 11.94 -3.78 -31.88
C LYS A 252 10.66 -3.80 -32.72
N ALA A 253 9.54 -4.24 -32.15
CA ALA A 253 8.28 -4.36 -32.86
C ALA A 253 7.54 -3.02 -33.01
N GLN A 254 7.57 -2.16 -31.99
CA GLN A 254 6.69 -0.99 -31.89
C GLN A 254 7.42 0.33 -31.57
N GLY A 255 8.72 0.29 -31.31
CA GLY A 255 9.57 1.46 -31.07
C GLY A 255 9.49 2.03 -29.65
N ALA A 256 10.37 3.00 -29.38
CA ALA A 256 10.47 3.69 -28.10
C ALA A 256 9.14 4.28 -27.58
N PRO A 257 8.25 4.87 -28.42
CA PRO A 257 6.98 5.40 -27.93
C PRO A 257 6.05 4.34 -27.33
N ALA A 258 6.12 3.08 -27.79
CA ALA A 258 5.33 2.00 -27.20
C ALA A 258 5.86 1.61 -25.82
N MET A 259 7.19 1.54 -25.67
CA MET A 259 7.83 1.31 -24.37
C MET A 259 7.50 2.44 -23.39
N GLN A 260 7.56 3.71 -23.82
CA GLN A 260 7.19 4.85 -22.98
C GLN A 260 5.76 4.72 -22.43
N LYS A 261 4.79 4.34 -23.27
CA LYS A 261 3.40 4.11 -22.83
C LYS A 261 3.29 3.03 -21.75
N VAL A 262 4.08 1.96 -21.86
CA VAL A 262 4.12 0.89 -20.84
C VAL A 262 4.70 1.42 -19.53
N LEU A 263 5.77 2.21 -19.59
CA LEU A 263 6.40 2.82 -18.43
C LEU A 263 5.48 3.86 -17.74
N ASP A 264 4.77 4.67 -18.53
CA ASP A 264 3.80 5.66 -18.01
C ASP A 264 2.63 4.99 -17.28
N GLN A 265 2.33 3.75 -17.66
CA GLN A 265 1.29 2.92 -17.04
C GLN A 265 1.81 2.03 -15.90
N ALA A 266 3.09 2.15 -15.52
CA ALA A 266 3.67 1.37 -14.44
C ALA A 266 2.85 1.54 -13.17
N GLN A 267 2.48 0.43 -12.53
CA GLN A 267 1.59 0.40 -11.37
C GLN A 267 2.40 0.42 -10.07
N PRO A 268 1.92 1.07 -9.00
CA PRO A 268 2.53 0.97 -7.68
C PRO A 268 2.56 -0.47 -7.17
N MET A 269 3.55 -0.80 -6.33
CA MET A 269 3.70 -2.14 -5.74
C MET A 269 2.42 -2.69 -5.07
N VAL A 270 1.64 -1.83 -4.40
CA VAL A 270 0.39 -2.23 -3.73
C VAL A 270 -0.64 -2.81 -4.71
N THR A 271 -0.68 -2.32 -5.96
CA THR A 271 -1.58 -2.84 -7.00
C THR A 271 -1.20 -4.28 -7.37
N LEU A 272 0.10 -4.55 -7.50
CA LEU A 272 0.56 -5.90 -7.83
C LEU A 272 0.34 -6.88 -6.68
N LEU A 273 0.56 -6.44 -5.43
CA LEU A 273 0.24 -7.21 -4.23
C LEU A 273 -1.26 -7.55 -4.17
N TRP A 274 -2.12 -6.60 -4.52
CA TRP A 274 -3.56 -6.81 -4.60
C TRP A 274 -3.93 -7.83 -5.67
N SER A 275 -3.49 -7.62 -6.91
CA SER A 275 -3.73 -8.54 -8.04
C SER A 275 -3.31 -9.98 -7.73
N ARG A 276 -2.17 -10.19 -7.05
CA ARG A 276 -1.72 -11.53 -6.61
C ARG A 276 -2.80 -12.27 -5.80
N GLU A 277 -3.51 -11.54 -4.94
CA GLU A 277 -4.50 -12.13 -4.04
C GLU A 277 -5.91 -12.15 -4.61
N THR A 278 -6.20 -11.37 -5.65
CA THR A 278 -7.55 -11.25 -6.22
C THR A 278 -7.75 -11.93 -7.56
N ASP A 279 -6.74 -11.93 -8.43
CA ASP A 279 -6.91 -12.33 -9.82
C ASP A 279 -7.23 -13.83 -9.92
N GLY A 280 -8.30 -14.16 -10.65
CA GLY A 280 -8.77 -15.53 -10.84
C GLY A 280 -9.40 -16.18 -9.60
N ARG A 281 -9.68 -15.43 -8.52
CA ARG A 281 -10.32 -15.94 -7.29
C ARG A 281 -11.77 -15.47 -7.15
N SER A 282 -12.61 -16.27 -6.49
CA SER A 282 -13.99 -15.92 -6.14
C SER A 282 -14.09 -15.42 -4.70
N PHE A 283 -14.91 -14.39 -4.48
CA PHE A 283 -15.15 -13.76 -3.18
C PHE A 283 -16.67 -13.63 -2.90
N ASP A 284 -17.43 -14.65 -3.30
CA ASP A 284 -18.88 -14.76 -3.17
C ASP A 284 -19.38 -15.05 -1.74
N SER A 285 -18.48 -15.42 -0.82
CA SER A 285 -18.83 -15.74 0.58
C SER A 285 -18.09 -14.85 1.59
N PRO A 286 -18.68 -14.60 2.77
CA PRO A 286 -17.99 -13.91 3.87
C PRO A 286 -16.67 -14.56 4.26
N GLU A 287 -16.59 -15.90 4.27
CA GLU A 287 -15.37 -16.66 4.63
C GLU A 287 -14.25 -16.42 3.62
N ARG A 288 -14.57 -16.39 2.32
CA ARG A 288 -13.59 -16.10 1.25
C ARG A 288 -13.09 -14.66 1.32
N LYS A 289 -13.96 -13.70 1.66
CA LYS A 289 -13.57 -12.30 1.90
C LYS A 289 -12.67 -12.19 3.14
N ALA A 290 -13.02 -12.88 4.23
CA ALA A 290 -12.21 -12.91 5.44
C ALA A 290 -10.83 -13.56 5.20
N ALA A 291 -10.75 -14.59 4.35
CA ALA A 291 -9.49 -15.21 3.95
C ALA A 291 -8.59 -14.24 3.16
N LEU A 292 -9.15 -13.45 2.24
CA LEU A 292 -8.42 -12.38 1.54
C LEU A 292 -7.87 -11.34 2.53
N ASP A 293 -8.72 -10.85 3.45
CA ASP A 293 -8.33 -9.89 4.47
C ASP A 293 -7.19 -10.44 5.34
N LYS A 294 -7.26 -11.71 5.75
CA LYS A 294 -6.20 -12.39 6.53
C LYS A 294 -4.87 -12.41 5.77
N THR A 295 -4.88 -12.79 4.50
CA THR A 295 -3.66 -12.87 3.67
C THR A 295 -3.05 -11.49 3.43
N LEU A 296 -3.85 -10.49 3.10
CA LEU A 296 -3.37 -9.13 2.88
C LEU A 296 -2.82 -8.50 4.17
N ARG A 297 -3.48 -8.70 5.31
CA ARG A 297 -2.96 -8.27 6.63
C ARG A 297 -1.61 -8.91 6.94
N ALA A 298 -1.47 -10.22 6.70
CA ALA A 298 -0.19 -10.92 6.88
C ALA A 298 0.92 -10.33 5.98
N ALA A 299 0.62 -9.98 4.73
CA ALA A 299 1.60 -9.34 3.84
C ALA A 299 1.98 -7.93 4.34
N ILE A 300 1.01 -7.09 4.68
CA ILE A 300 1.23 -5.73 5.19
C ILE A 300 1.99 -5.74 6.52
N ALA A 301 1.74 -6.71 7.40
CA ALA A 301 2.41 -6.83 8.69
C ALA A 301 3.93 -7.03 8.57
N ARG A 302 4.43 -7.47 7.41
CA ARG A 302 5.86 -7.58 7.12
C ARG A 302 6.54 -6.22 6.95
N ILE A 303 5.79 -5.16 6.67
CA ILE A 303 6.33 -3.79 6.52
C ILE A 303 6.79 -3.29 7.87
N ALA A 304 8.10 -3.07 8.03
CA ALA A 304 8.70 -2.64 9.29
C ALA A 304 8.19 -1.25 9.73
N ASP A 305 8.17 -0.28 8.81
CA ASP A 305 7.73 1.09 9.06
C ASP A 305 6.20 1.18 9.34
N PRO A 306 5.77 1.63 10.53
CA PRO A 306 4.35 1.72 10.89
C PRO A 306 3.55 2.73 10.03
N SER A 307 4.17 3.81 9.58
CA SER A 307 3.55 4.84 8.75
C SER A 307 3.23 4.28 7.36
N ILE A 308 4.22 3.63 6.73
CA ILE A 308 4.03 2.97 5.43
C ILE A 308 3.00 1.86 5.54
N ARG A 309 3.06 1.06 6.62
CA ARG A 309 2.09 0.00 6.90
C ARG A 309 0.65 0.54 6.92
N THR A 310 0.45 1.71 7.53
CA THR A 310 -0.84 2.39 7.60
C THR A 310 -1.32 2.79 6.21
N HIS A 311 -0.47 3.44 5.40
CA HIS A 311 -0.82 3.84 4.04
C HIS A 311 -1.10 2.65 3.10
N TYR A 312 -0.37 1.54 3.24
CA TYR A 312 -0.68 0.29 2.52
C TYR A 312 -2.05 -0.27 2.94
N GLY A 313 -2.38 -0.21 4.23
CA GLY A 313 -3.70 -0.60 4.74
C GLY A 313 -4.84 0.26 4.17
N GLU A 314 -4.64 1.58 4.09
CA GLU A 314 -5.60 2.50 3.47
C GLU A 314 -5.79 2.24 1.97
N ALA A 315 -4.69 2.02 1.24
CA ALA A 315 -4.74 1.69 -0.19
C ALA A 315 -5.47 0.37 -0.45
N ILE A 316 -5.18 -0.67 0.33
CA ILE A 316 -5.88 -1.96 0.25
C ILE A 316 -7.36 -1.83 0.61
N LYS A 317 -7.70 -0.99 1.60
CA LYS A 317 -9.09 -0.70 1.95
C LYS A 317 -9.84 -0.05 0.77
N ALA A 318 -9.20 0.89 0.06
CA ALA A 318 -9.78 1.52 -1.13
C ALA A 318 -9.99 0.50 -2.25
N LEU A 319 -8.97 -0.30 -2.59
CA LEU A 319 -9.07 -1.37 -3.60
C LEU A 319 -10.18 -2.39 -3.27
N ARG A 320 -10.36 -2.69 -1.99
CA ARG A 320 -11.44 -3.55 -1.50
C ARG A 320 -12.82 -2.91 -1.69
N GLN A 321 -12.95 -1.61 -1.45
CA GLN A 321 -14.19 -0.89 -1.73
C GLN A 321 -14.51 -0.89 -3.22
N ASP A 322 -13.51 -0.83 -4.10
CA ASP A 322 -13.73 -0.92 -5.54
C ASP A 322 -14.15 -2.32 -5.98
N LEU A 323 -13.57 -3.37 -5.39
CA LEU A 323 -13.89 -4.76 -5.73
C LEU A 323 -15.25 -5.24 -5.19
N PHE A 324 -15.59 -4.89 -3.95
CA PHE A 324 -16.83 -5.33 -3.29
C PHE A 324 -17.91 -4.27 -3.24
N GLY A 325 -17.57 -3.00 -3.52
CA GLY A 325 -18.53 -1.93 -3.60
C GLY A 325 -19.54 -2.25 -4.69
N THR A 326 -20.81 -2.14 -4.34
CA THR A 326 -21.87 -2.08 -5.34
C THR A 326 -21.53 -0.90 -6.25
N ARG A 327 -21.08 -1.18 -7.47
CA ARG A 327 -21.08 -0.21 -8.57
C ARG A 327 -22.49 0.36 -8.56
N ALA A 328 -22.66 1.59 -8.06
CA ALA A 328 -23.98 2.20 -7.96
C ALA A 328 -24.57 2.12 -9.37
N ARG A 329 -25.60 1.28 -9.54
CA ARG A 329 -26.35 1.24 -10.79
C ARG A 329 -26.73 2.69 -11.07
N PRO A 330 -26.49 3.24 -12.27
CA PRO A 330 -26.92 4.60 -12.56
C PRO A 330 -28.43 4.61 -12.30
N THR A 331 -28.83 5.31 -11.25
CA THR A 331 -30.24 5.52 -10.93
C THR A 331 -30.88 6.10 -12.18
N TRP A 332 -31.77 5.34 -12.79
CA TRP A 332 -32.63 5.79 -13.88
C TRP A 332 -33.31 7.08 -13.42
N GLN A 333 -32.88 8.21 -14.00
CA GLN A 333 -33.50 9.51 -13.77
C GLN A 333 -34.70 9.61 -14.73
N PRO A 334 -35.93 9.79 -14.23
CA PRO A 334 -37.06 10.10 -15.09
C PRO A 334 -36.78 11.46 -15.75
N GLN A 335 -36.89 11.49 -17.07
CA GLN A 335 -36.66 12.68 -17.89
C GLN A 335 -37.74 13.73 -17.60
N ALA A 336 -37.51 14.60 -16.62
CA ALA A 336 -38.39 15.72 -16.32
C ALA A 336 -38.15 16.87 -17.32
N ARG A 337 -39.23 17.24 -18.02
CA ARG A 337 -39.30 18.37 -18.96
C ARG A 337 -38.86 19.67 -18.27
N ARG A 338 -37.91 20.36 -18.90
CA ARG A 338 -37.34 21.64 -18.47
C ARG A 338 -38.39 22.76 -18.51
N ALA A 339 -38.58 23.45 -17.39
CA ALA A 339 -39.07 24.83 -17.35
C ALA A 339 -37.87 25.78 -17.10
N PRO A 340 -37.80 26.97 -17.71
CA PRO A 340 -36.63 27.84 -17.62
C PRO A 340 -36.75 28.84 -16.47
N GLY A 341 -35.75 28.87 -15.58
CA GLY A 341 -35.49 30.01 -14.71
C GLY A 341 -35.21 29.68 -13.24
N THR A 342 -34.03 29.12 -12.94
CA THR A 342 -33.40 29.22 -11.59
C THR A 342 -31.90 29.03 -11.71
N LYS A 343 -31.16 29.79 -10.89
CA LYS A 343 -29.69 29.95 -10.92
C LYS A 343 -28.95 28.65 -10.55
N PHE A 344 -27.80 28.43 -11.20
CA PHE A 344 -26.89 27.31 -11.00
C PHE A 344 -26.45 27.13 -9.54
N MET A 345 -26.62 25.93 -8.98
CA MET A 345 -25.92 25.45 -7.78
C MET A 345 -24.94 24.34 -8.22
N ALA A 346 -23.66 24.50 -7.87
CA ALA A 346 -22.61 23.54 -8.17
C ALA A 346 -22.76 22.25 -7.32
N PRO A 347 -22.28 21.08 -7.81
CA PRO A 347 -22.34 19.82 -7.07
C PRO A 347 -21.45 19.84 -5.82
N PRO A 348 -21.82 19.09 -4.75
CA PRO A 348 -21.07 19.09 -3.49
C PRO A 348 -19.70 18.42 -3.65
N GLN A 349 -18.66 19.09 -3.17
CA GLN A 349 -17.29 18.55 -3.09
C GLN A 349 -17.13 17.57 -1.90
N PRO A 350 -16.20 16.61 -1.98
CA PRO A 350 -15.91 15.71 -0.86
C PRO A 350 -15.31 16.45 0.34
N PRO A 351 -15.64 16.06 1.59
CA PRO A 351 -15.18 16.77 2.77
C PRO A 351 -13.67 16.59 3.01
N LEU A 352 -12.97 17.71 3.22
CA LEU A 352 -11.54 17.78 3.51
C LEU A 352 -11.24 17.45 4.99
N ALA A 353 -9.97 17.17 5.31
CA ALA A 353 -9.48 16.79 6.64
C ALA A 353 -9.84 17.76 7.79
N ALA A 354 -10.20 19.02 7.48
CA ALA A 354 -10.74 19.97 8.46
C ALA A 354 -12.05 19.49 9.11
N THR A 355 -12.83 18.64 8.42
CA THR A 355 -14.09 18.08 8.94
C THR A 355 -13.87 17.00 10.01
N ARG A 356 -12.68 16.35 10.07
CA ARG A 356 -12.37 15.32 11.09
C ARG A 356 -12.07 15.91 12.47
N VAL A 357 -11.37 17.04 12.51
CA VAL A 357 -11.11 17.78 13.77
C VAL A 357 -12.40 18.42 14.29
N SER A 358 -13.29 18.84 13.38
CA SER A 358 -14.60 19.36 13.74
C SER A 358 -15.51 18.33 14.42
N ALA A 359 -15.48 17.05 14.01
CA ALA A 359 -16.35 16.00 14.56
C ALA A 359 -15.96 15.53 15.99
N LEU A 360 -14.68 15.65 16.35
CA LEU A 360 -14.20 15.42 17.72
C LEU A 360 -14.42 16.66 18.61
N ALA A 361 -14.36 17.87 18.03
CA ALA A 361 -14.62 19.13 18.74
C ALA A 361 -16.11 19.44 18.95
N THR A 362 -17.02 18.91 18.11
CA THR A 362 -18.48 19.12 18.27
C THR A 362 -19.15 18.15 19.25
N GLY A 363 -18.50 17.03 19.61
CA GLY A 363 -19.07 16.02 20.51
C GLY A 363 -19.46 16.55 21.91
N PRO A 364 -18.58 17.29 22.62
CA PRO A 364 -18.91 17.88 23.91
C PRO A 364 -20.05 18.91 23.83
N VAL A 365 -20.14 19.64 22.72
CA VAL A 365 -21.20 20.65 22.49
C VAL A 365 -22.53 19.95 22.20
N GLU A 366 -22.55 18.91 21.37
CA GLU A 366 -23.75 18.12 21.10
C GLU A 366 -24.28 17.43 22.35
N ASP A 367 -23.40 16.89 23.20
CA ASP A 367 -23.77 16.31 24.48
C ASP A 367 -24.45 17.31 25.41
N ASP A 368 -23.85 18.50 25.59
CA ASP A 368 -24.39 19.54 26.45
C ASP A 368 -25.78 20.02 25.97
N LEU A 369 -26.00 20.11 24.65
CA LEU A 369 -27.32 20.40 24.08
C LEU A 369 -28.36 19.33 24.42
N ARG A 370 -27.96 18.05 24.35
CA ARG A 370 -28.85 16.91 24.64
C ARG A 370 -29.15 16.77 26.13
N GLU A 371 -28.13 16.91 26.98
CA GLU A 371 -28.30 16.97 28.43
C GLU A 371 -29.28 18.07 28.83
N ALA A 372 -29.12 19.25 28.25
CA ALA A 372 -30.01 20.38 28.50
C ALA A 372 -31.46 20.07 28.08
N MET A 373 -31.65 19.43 26.93
CA MET A 373 -32.98 19.01 26.48
C MET A 373 -33.61 17.98 27.44
N ILE A 374 -32.86 16.96 27.86
CA ILE A 374 -33.32 15.90 28.77
C ILE A 374 -33.76 16.49 30.12
N LEU A 375 -32.90 17.33 30.72
CA LEU A 375 -33.21 17.98 32.00
C LEU A 375 -34.41 18.92 31.86
N ALA A 376 -34.50 19.70 30.80
CA ALA A 376 -35.63 20.62 30.58
C ALA A 376 -36.96 19.88 30.39
N ILE A 377 -36.96 18.73 29.70
CA ILE A 377 -38.17 17.89 29.56
C ILE A 377 -38.60 17.34 30.92
N LEU A 378 -37.67 16.82 31.73
CA LEU A 378 -37.97 16.28 33.06
C LEU A 378 -38.45 17.34 34.05
N ILE A 379 -37.93 18.56 33.98
CA ILE A 379 -38.39 19.70 34.78
C ILE A 379 -39.80 20.13 34.35
N THR A 380 -40.07 20.10 33.04
CA THR A 380 -41.38 20.48 32.48
C THR A 380 -42.44 19.40 32.72
N HIS A 381 -42.05 18.12 32.75
CA HIS A 381 -42.90 16.94 32.93
C HIS A 381 -42.39 16.07 34.09
N PRO A 382 -42.55 16.49 35.35
CA PRO A 382 -41.96 15.80 36.50
C PRO A 382 -42.51 14.38 36.70
N THR A 383 -43.71 14.10 36.19
CA THR A 383 -44.33 12.78 36.24
C THR A 383 -43.57 11.71 35.44
N LEU A 384 -42.66 12.10 34.55
CA LEU A 384 -41.80 11.19 33.80
C LEU A 384 -40.58 10.71 34.58
N ILE A 385 -40.20 11.42 35.65
CA ILE A 385 -38.98 11.11 36.41
C ILE A 385 -38.96 9.65 36.90
N PRO A 386 -40.03 9.09 37.52
CA PRO A 386 -40.00 7.70 37.99
C PRO A 386 -39.82 6.68 36.86
N GLN A 387 -40.31 6.98 35.66
CA GLN A 387 -40.19 6.09 34.50
C GLN A 387 -38.75 6.04 33.97
N PHE A 388 -38.01 7.16 34.06
CA PHE A 388 -36.66 7.30 33.53
C PHE A 388 -35.59 7.42 34.63
N GLU A 389 -35.95 7.20 35.90
CA GLU A 389 -35.10 7.43 37.07
C GLU A 389 -33.73 6.76 36.91
N SER A 390 -33.72 5.46 36.62
CA SER A 390 -32.48 4.71 36.46
C SER A 390 -31.65 5.18 35.26
N ALA A 391 -32.28 5.69 34.20
CA ALA A 391 -31.55 6.22 33.05
C ALA A 391 -30.89 7.56 33.42
N VAL A 392 -31.64 8.44 34.10
CA VAL A 392 -31.19 9.76 34.55
C VAL A 392 -30.09 9.66 35.61
N GLU A 393 -30.18 8.70 36.53
CA GLU A 393 -29.15 8.40 37.53
C GLU A 393 -27.79 8.08 36.89
N ARG A 394 -27.81 7.32 35.80
CA ARG A 394 -26.60 6.87 35.10
C ARG A 394 -26.02 7.92 34.15
N MET A 395 -26.72 9.02 33.89
CA MET A 395 -26.22 10.08 33.00
C MET A 395 -25.01 10.76 33.60
N ASP A 396 -23.89 10.76 32.89
CA ASP A 396 -22.69 11.51 33.29
C ASP A 396 -22.79 12.96 32.80
N LEU A 397 -23.34 13.85 33.63
CA LEU A 397 -23.64 15.22 33.21
C LEU A 397 -22.40 16.12 33.23
N THR A 398 -22.06 16.67 32.07
CA THR A 398 -20.85 17.51 31.88
C THR A 398 -21.17 19.00 31.75
N GLY A 399 -22.43 19.38 31.52
CA GLY A 399 -22.82 20.79 31.44
C GLY A 399 -22.81 21.50 32.80
N ASP A 400 -22.46 22.79 32.79
CA ASP A 400 -22.35 23.62 33.99
C ASP A 400 -23.68 23.66 34.76
N GLY A 401 -23.68 23.15 35.99
CA GLY A 401 -24.85 23.12 36.87
C GLY A 401 -25.85 21.98 36.61
N HIS A 402 -25.66 21.17 35.56
CA HIS A 402 -26.54 20.04 35.22
C HIS A 402 -26.58 18.97 36.32
N GLN A 403 -25.45 18.68 36.97
CA GLN A 403 -25.39 17.71 38.07
C GLN A 403 -26.24 18.13 39.27
N ALA A 404 -26.25 19.43 39.61
CA ALA A 404 -27.05 19.97 40.71
C ALA A 404 -28.55 19.83 40.41
N LEU A 405 -28.97 20.09 39.16
CA LEU A 405 -30.34 19.89 38.71
C LEU A 405 -30.74 18.41 38.78
N ARG A 406 -29.89 17.49 38.30
CA ARG A 406 -30.12 16.04 38.37
C ARG A 406 -30.29 15.56 39.80
N SER A 407 -29.43 15.98 40.72
CA SER A 407 -29.53 15.58 42.13
C SER A 407 -30.86 15.97 42.75
N VAL A 408 -31.42 17.13 42.39
CA VAL A 408 -32.75 17.56 42.85
C VAL A 408 -33.87 16.77 42.15
N LEU A 409 -33.73 16.49 40.86
CA LEU A 409 -34.70 15.67 40.11
C LEU A 409 -34.80 14.25 40.70
N LEU A 410 -33.68 13.63 41.04
CA LEU A 410 -33.61 12.26 41.57
C LEU A 410 -33.95 12.13 43.06
N THR A 411 -33.99 13.23 43.80
CA THR A 411 -34.35 13.22 45.24
C THR A 411 -35.83 13.51 45.49
N HIS A 412 -36.66 13.53 44.44
CA HIS A 412 -38.02 14.08 44.52
C HIS A 412 -39.14 13.03 44.52
N MET A 413 -40.15 13.25 45.37
CA MET A 413 -41.35 12.40 45.46
C MET A 413 -42.68 13.11 45.10
N ASP A 414 -42.73 14.45 44.93
CA ASP A 414 -44.00 15.16 44.64
C ASP A 414 -43.89 16.22 43.50
N PRO A 415 -44.35 15.90 42.27
CA PRO A 415 -44.32 16.78 41.09
C PRO A 415 -44.71 18.26 41.32
N ALA A 416 -45.62 18.55 42.25
CA ALA A 416 -46.12 19.90 42.50
C ALA A 416 -45.09 20.84 43.14
N THR A 417 -44.05 20.32 43.80
CA THR A 417 -43.07 21.13 44.55
C THR A 417 -41.68 21.18 43.91
N LEU A 418 -41.50 20.54 42.75
CA LEU A 418 -40.20 20.36 42.13
C LEU A 418 -39.57 21.68 41.68
N GLU A 419 -40.34 22.55 41.01
CA GLU A 419 -39.82 23.81 40.47
C GLU A 419 -39.31 24.75 41.58
N ASP A 420 -40.04 24.86 42.69
CA ASP A 420 -39.63 25.66 43.85
C ASP A 420 -38.34 25.13 44.49
N ARG A 421 -38.16 23.81 44.53
CA ARG A 421 -36.93 23.21 45.06
C ARG A 421 -35.74 23.43 44.14
N LEU A 422 -35.93 23.28 42.82
CA LEU A 422 -34.89 23.59 41.84
C LEU A 422 -34.47 25.07 41.92
N ARG A 423 -35.43 25.99 42.07
CA ARG A 423 -35.16 27.42 42.27
C ARG A 423 -34.39 27.73 43.55
N ARG A 424 -34.58 26.96 44.64
CA ARG A 424 -33.80 27.14 45.88
C ARG A 424 -32.42 26.51 45.82
N ALA A 425 -32.30 25.34 45.21
CA ALA A 425 -31.07 24.55 45.21
C ALA A 425 -30.08 24.98 44.12
N ALA A 426 -30.59 25.35 42.93
CA ALA A 426 -29.75 25.67 41.78
C ALA A 426 -30.40 26.76 40.87
N PRO A 427 -30.67 27.97 41.40
CA PRO A 427 -31.40 29.02 40.66
C PRO A 427 -30.69 29.42 39.35
N ALA A 428 -29.39 29.68 39.40
CA ALA A 428 -28.62 30.10 38.22
C ALA A 428 -28.57 29.02 37.13
N ALA A 429 -28.45 27.75 37.53
CA ALA A 429 -28.42 26.63 36.58
C ALA A 429 -29.80 26.39 35.94
N LEU A 430 -30.88 26.50 36.72
CA LEU A 430 -32.25 26.38 36.22
C LEU A 430 -32.57 27.50 35.21
N ASP A 431 -32.24 28.74 35.54
CA ASP A 431 -32.51 29.87 34.65
C ASP A 431 -31.65 29.79 33.38
N ALA A 432 -30.36 29.46 33.50
CA ALA A 432 -29.48 29.26 32.34
C ALA A 432 -29.97 28.13 31.43
N LEU A 433 -30.46 27.02 32.00
CA LEU A 433 -31.01 25.90 31.25
C LEU A 433 -32.28 26.29 30.49
N MET A 434 -33.25 26.88 31.18
CA MET A 434 -34.56 27.18 30.62
C MET A 434 -34.54 28.36 29.62
N GLN A 435 -33.49 29.19 29.63
CA GLN A 435 -33.31 30.29 28.67
C GLN A 435 -32.54 29.89 27.40
N ARG A 436 -32.07 28.64 27.30
CA ARG A 436 -31.36 28.17 26.11
C ARG A 436 -32.28 28.19 24.87
N PRO A 437 -31.85 28.75 23.73
CA PRO A 437 -32.71 28.87 22.53
C PRO A 437 -33.31 27.54 22.06
N HIS A 438 -32.51 26.46 22.04
CA HIS A 438 -32.97 25.13 21.62
C HIS A 438 -33.98 24.52 22.59
N VAL A 439 -33.85 24.78 23.89
CA VAL A 439 -34.80 24.35 24.93
C VAL A 439 -36.13 25.12 24.80
N LEU A 440 -36.06 26.45 24.67
CA LEU A 440 -37.25 27.30 24.55
C LEU A 440 -38.12 26.96 23.34
N THR A 441 -37.50 26.57 22.23
CA THR A 441 -38.21 26.22 21.00
C THR A 441 -38.72 24.78 20.97
N ALA A 442 -38.30 23.93 21.91
CA ALA A 442 -38.57 22.51 21.89
C ALA A 442 -40.08 22.21 22.08
N PRO A 443 -40.71 21.42 21.19
CA PRO A 443 -42.10 21.00 21.34
C PRO A 443 -42.46 20.42 22.72
N PRO A 444 -41.68 19.50 23.34
CA PRO A 444 -42.03 18.96 24.65
C PRO A 444 -41.94 19.97 25.80
N VAL A 445 -41.14 21.04 25.65
CA VAL A 445 -41.04 22.11 26.66
C VAL A 445 -42.16 23.12 26.52
N ARG A 446 -42.59 23.42 25.28
CA ARG A 446 -43.68 24.36 24.98
C ARG A 446 -45.06 23.76 25.24
N ASN A 447 -45.24 22.46 25.03
CA ASN A 447 -46.51 21.78 25.19
C ASN A 447 -46.56 20.94 26.47
N ARG A 448 -46.85 21.60 27.61
CA ARG A 448 -46.91 20.95 28.93
C ARG A 448 -48.03 19.91 29.08
N ALA A 449 -49.04 19.94 28.21
CA ALA A 449 -50.18 19.02 28.28
C ALA A 449 -49.93 17.69 27.54
N ASP A 450 -48.97 17.65 26.61
CA ASP A 450 -48.68 16.47 25.80
C ASP A 450 -47.55 15.63 26.37
N THR A 451 -47.89 14.85 27.41
CA THR A 451 -46.95 13.95 28.06
C THR A 451 -46.48 12.82 27.14
N GLN A 452 -47.28 12.41 26.13
CA GLN A 452 -46.87 11.36 25.18
C GLN A 452 -45.73 11.82 24.29
N LEU A 453 -45.84 13.02 23.72
CA LEU A 453 -44.76 13.65 22.96
C LEU A 453 -43.51 13.82 23.82
N ALA A 454 -43.67 14.27 25.07
CA ALA A 454 -42.56 14.43 26.00
C ALA A 454 -41.85 13.10 26.31
N THR A 455 -42.58 12.01 26.53
CA THR A 455 -42.01 10.67 26.72
C THR A 455 -41.19 10.22 25.51
N HIS A 456 -41.71 10.42 24.30
CA HIS A 456 -41.00 10.03 23.07
C HIS A 456 -39.73 10.85 22.86
N CYS A 457 -39.81 12.18 22.98
CA CYS A 457 -38.64 13.05 22.85
C CYS A 457 -37.59 12.75 23.92
N LEU A 458 -38.00 12.50 25.16
CA LEU A 458 -37.09 12.16 26.25
C LEU A 458 -36.34 10.84 25.99
N ALA A 459 -37.06 9.80 25.55
CA ALA A 459 -36.47 8.52 25.21
C ALA A 459 -35.50 8.64 24.02
N GLU A 460 -35.84 9.45 23.03
CA GLU A 460 -35.01 9.69 21.85
C GLU A 460 -33.72 10.44 22.21
N GLU A 461 -33.79 11.50 23.02
CA GLU A 461 -32.60 12.25 23.43
C GLU A 461 -31.67 11.43 24.33
N LEU A 462 -32.22 10.62 25.24
CA LEU A 462 -31.45 9.66 26.03
C LEU A 462 -30.73 8.64 25.13
N ALA A 463 -31.43 8.05 24.15
CA ALA A 463 -30.84 7.09 23.23
C ALA A 463 -29.72 7.69 22.37
N LYS A 464 -29.89 8.93 21.90
CA LYS A 464 -28.86 9.65 21.12
C LYS A 464 -27.64 10.01 21.97
N LEU A 465 -27.86 10.45 23.21
CA LEU A 465 -26.78 10.76 24.14
C LEU A 465 -25.96 9.50 24.47
N ASP A 466 -26.63 8.39 24.78
CA ASP A 466 -25.98 7.11 25.09
C ASP A 466 -25.22 6.56 23.88
N ALA A 467 -25.81 6.59 22.68
CA ALA A 467 -25.14 6.11 21.47
C ALA A 467 -23.93 6.99 21.07
N GLY A 468 -24.06 8.32 21.23
CA GLY A 468 -22.98 9.27 20.95
C GLY A 468 -21.79 9.12 21.90
N ARG A 469 -22.05 8.80 23.18
CA ARG A 469 -21.02 8.56 24.20
C ARG A 469 -20.41 7.17 24.13
N GLY A 470 -21.22 6.14 23.89
CA GLY A 470 -20.75 4.77 23.72
C GLY A 470 -19.74 4.64 22.58
N MET A 471 -19.99 5.32 21.45
CA MET A 471 -19.04 5.36 20.34
C MET A 471 -17.74 6.09 20.71
N ARG A 472 -17.80 7.20 21.45
CA ARG A 472 -16.60 7.94 21.87
C ARG A 472 -15.74 7.13 22.82
N ARG A 473 -16.33 6.49 23.82
CA ARG A 473 -15.61 5.61 24.75
C ARG A 473 -14.97 4.43 24.02
N GLU A 474 -15.68 3.80 23.09
CA GLU A 474 -15.08 2.71 22.28
C GLU A 474 -13.96 3.22 21.35
N ILE A 475 -14.03 4.46 20.86
CA ILE A 475 -12.94 5.08 20.10
C ILE A 475 -11.75 5.38 21.02
N GLU A 476 -11.97 5.92 22.22
CA GLU A 476 -10.93 6.21 23.21
C GLU A 476 -10.25 4.92 23.69
N ASP A 477 -11.03 3.89 24.04
CA ASP A 477 -10.54 2.55 24.39
C ASP A 477 -9.76 1.92 23.23
N ALA A 478 -10.23 2.08 21.98
CA ALA A 478 -9.51 1.61 20.80
C ALA A 478 -8.20 2.36 20.54
N VAL A 479 -8.11 3.63 20.96
CA VAL A 479 -6.90 4.46 20.88
C VAL A 479 -5.89 4.08 21.98
N GLU A 480 -6.34 3.69 23.18
CA GLU A 480 -5.48 3.12 24.22
C GLU A 480 -5.00 1.69 23.88
N ASP A 481 -5.88 0.85 23.34
CA ASP A 481 -5.58 -0.54 22.91
C ASP A 481 -4.63 -0.62 21.71
N LEU A 482 -4.41 0.49 20.98
CA LEU A 482 -3.39 0.61 19.92
C LEU A 482 -1.94 0.52 20.44
N SER A 483 -1.73 0.51 21.77
CA SER A 483 -0.46 0.15 22.41
C SER A 483 -0.27 -1.37 22.62
N GLY A 484 -1.29 -2.19 22.31
CA GLY A 484 -1.30 -3.65 22.42
C GLY A 484 -1.87 -4.37 21.18
N LEU A 485 -1.93 -5.71 21.24
CA LEU A 485 -2.48 -6.55 20.16
C LEU A 485 -3.99 -6.33 20.01
N ALA A 486 -4.41 -5.68 18.92
CA ALA A 486 -5.82 -5.48 18.59
C ALA A 486 -6.52 -6.83 18.30
N ASP A 487 -7.45 -7.23 19.18
CA ASP A 487 -8.24 -8.46 19.08
C ASP A 487 -9.55 -8.27 18.27
N GLU A 488 -10.11 -9.35 17.72
CA GLU A 488 -11.34 -9.38 16.91
C GLU A 488 -12.55 -8.74 17.63
N GLY A 489 -12.53 -8.76 18.97
CA GLY A 489 -13.52 -8.08 19.82
C GLY A 489 -13.55 -6.55 19.65
N LEU A 490 -12.43 -5.89 19.33
CA LEU A 490 -12.37 -4.44 19.15
C LEU A 490 -13.11 -3.99 17.88
N THR A 491 -12.91 -4.73 16.79
CA THR A 491 -13.56 -4.44 15.50
C THR A 491 -15.06 -4.67 15.57
N TRP A 492 -15.49 -5.74 16.27
CA TRP A 492 -16.91 -6.01 16.51
C TRP A 492 -17.56 -4.90 17.35
N ARG A 493 -16.94 -4.48 18.46
CA ARG A 493 -17.48 -3.42 19.34
C ARG A 493 -17.61 -2.07 18.63
N LEU A 494 -16.59 -1.64 17.89
CA LEU A 494 -16.65 -0.39 17.11
C LEU A 494 -17.75 -0.43 16.04
N SER A 495 -17.95 -1.58 15.39
CA SER A 495 -19.02 -1.74 14.39
C SER A 495 -20.42 -1.69 15.01
N GLN A 496 -20.60 -2.28 16.20
CA GLN A 496 -21.86 -2.24 16.94
C GLN A 496 -22.16 -0.84 17.47
N ALA A 497 -21.15 -0.12 17.97
CA ALA A 497 -21.28 1.26 18.43
C ALA A 497 -21.66 2.21 17.28
N ALA A 498 -21.01 2.07 16.11
CA ALA A 498 -21.37 2.81 14.90
C ALA A 498 -22.80 2.50 14.43
N ALA A 499 -23.21 1.23 14.48
CA ALA A 499 -24.57 0.80 14.11
C ALA A 499 -25.64 1.26 15.13
N ALA A 500 -25.31 1.38 16.41
CA ALA A 500 -26.19 1.95 17.43
C ALA A 500 -26.42 3.44 17.20
N ARG A 501 -25.35 4.21 16.90
CA ARG A 501 -25.46 5.65 16.55
C ARG A 501 -26.27 5.87 15.29
N HIS A 502 -25.98 5.12 14.23
CA HIS A 502 -26.72 5.25 12.97
C HIS A 502 -28.22 4.92 13.14
N ARG A 503 -28.56 3.97 14.03
CA ARG A 503 -29.95 3.69 14.40
C ARG A 503 -30.59 4.80 15.25
N ALA A 504 -29.83 5.46 16.11
CA ALA A 504 -30.31 6.60 16.91
C ALA A 504 -30.51 7.87 16.06
N ASP A 505 -29.69 8.08 15.02
CA ASP A 505 -29.77 9.23 14.12
C ASP A 505 -30.84 9.07 13.00
N GLN A 506 -31.37 7.86 12.79
CA GLN A 506 -32.41 7.57 11.81
C GLN A 506 -33.68 7.03 12.49
N PRO A 507 -34.75 7.84 12.65
CA PRO A 507 -36.03 7.32 13.09
C PRO A 507 -36.58 6.32 12.05
N PRO A 508 -37.30 5.26 12.47
CA PRO A 508 -37.90 4.33 11.52
C PRO A 508 -38.89 5.10 10.63
N ARG A 509 -38.64 5.06 9.32
CA ARG A 509 -39.62 5.48 8.31
C ARG A 509 -40.84 4.57 8.48
N ALA A 510 -41.91 5.11 9.07
CA ALA A 510 -43.24 4.57 8.86
C ALA A 510 -43.50 4.63 7.34
N GLU A 511 -43.69 3.47 6.73
CA GLU A 511 -44.35 3.41 5.43
C GLU A 511 -45.69 4.11 5.58
N SER A 512 -45.95 5.03 4.66
CA SER A 512 -47.18 5.81 4.59
C SER A 512 -48.38 4.89 4.41
N ALA A 513 -49.03 4.49 5.50
CA ALA A 513 -50.42 4.06 5.53
C ALA A 513 -51.00 4.28 6.93
N ASP A 514 -52.01 5.15 6.94
CA ASP A 514 -53.08 5.27 7.93
C ASP A 514 -52.77 5.78 9.34
N MET A 515 -53.46 6.87 9.68
CA MET A 515 -53.44 7.49 11.00
C MET A 515 -54.39 6.72 11.91
N GLY A 516 -53.80 5.89 12.76
CA GLY A 516 -54.44 5.41 13.98
C GLY A 516 -54.77 3.94 13.96
N GLU A 517 -53.81 3.10 14.35
CA GLU A 517 -53.99 1.84 15.09
C GLU A 517 -52.67 1.05 15.13
N ASP A 518 -51.58 1.60 15.70
CA ASP A 518 -50.54 0.70 16.21
C ASP A 518 -49.67 1.29 17.34
N ARG A 519 -50.32 1.81 18.38
CA ARG A 519 -49.62 2.24 19.62
C ARG A 519 -49.11 1.04 20.43
N ALA A 520 -49.70 -0.15 20.25
CA ALA A 520 -49.32 -1.36 20.98
C ALA A 520 -48.05 -2.02 20.41
N GLY A 521 -47.89 -2.06 19.08
CA GLY A 521 -46.69 -2.59 18.44
C GLY A 521 -45.43 -1.80 18.77
N MET A 522 -45.54 -0.47 18.82
CA MET A 522 -44.41 0.41 19.14
C MET A 522 -44.00 0.32 20.62
N SER A 523 -44.96 0.19 21.55
CA SER A 523 -44.69 -0.05 22.97
C SER A 523 -43.97 -1.38 23.22
N ASN A 524 -44.36 -2.44 22.51
CA ASN A 524 -43.74 -3.76 22.64
C ASN A 524 -42.29 -3.77 22.08
N HIS A 525 -42.04 -3.02 21.01
CA HIS A 525 -40.70 -2.89 20.42
C HIS A 525 -39.73 -2.13 21.35
N LEU A 526 -40.20 -1.07 22.00
CA LEU A 526 -39.39 -0.28 22.94
C LEU A 526 -39.14 -1.03 24.26
N GLN A 527 -40.14 -1.78 24.77
CA GLN A 527 -39.96 -2.66 25.93
C GLN A 527 -38.94 -3.79 25.65
N SER A 528 -38.88 -4.27 24.40
CA SER A 528 -37.88 -5.25 23.95
C SER A 528 -36.44 -4.69 23.95
N LEU A 529 -36.26 -3.40 23.63
CA LEU A 529 -34.94 -2.74 23.69
C LEU A 529 -34.47 -2.53 25.14
N ILE A 530 -35.39 -2.27 26.07
CA ILE A 530 -35.08 -2.18 27.51
C ILE A 530 -34.76 -3.57 28.09
N ASN A 531 -35.54 -4.59 27.73
CA ASN A 531 -35.39 -5.95 28.26
C ASN A 531 -34.18 -6.72 27.71
N SER A 532 -33.67 -6.36 26.53
CA SER A 532 -32.65 -7.15 25.84
C SER A 532 -31.23 -7.04 26.41
N ARG A 533 -30.98 -6.16 27.40
CA ARG A 533 -29.71 -6.02 28.14
C ARG A 533 -28.46 -6.27 27.28
N VAL A 534 -28.41 -5.68 26.08
CA VAL A 534 -27.40 -6.00 25.04
C VAL A 534 -25.97 -5.63 25.47
N TRP A 535 -25.83 -4.93 26.61
CA TRP A 535 -24.60 -4.37 27.16
C TRP A 535 -24.09 -5.13 28.41
N GLU A 536 -24.79 -6.15 28.90
CA GLU A 536 -24.28 -6.99 29.98
C GLU A 536 -23.21 -7.95 29.42
N LYS A 537 -21.98 -7.80 29.92
CA LYS A 537 -20.87 -8.73 29.66
C LYS A 537 -21.27 -10.10 30.22
N LYS A 538 -21.75 -11.01 29.36
CA LYS A 538 -21.94 -12.40 29.76
C LYS A 538 -20.58 -12.98 30.11
N LYS A 539 -20.36 -13.26 31.40
CA LYS A 539 -19.20 -14.03 31.85
C LYS A 539 -19.33 -15.45 31.27
N SER A 540 -18.47 -15.75 30.31
CA SER A 540 -18.01 -17.09 29.96
C SER A 540 -16.50 -17.03 29.84
#